data_AF-A0A1V2L344-F1
#
_entry.id   AF-A0A1V2L344-F1
#
_cell.length_a   1.000
_cell.length_b   1.000
_cell.length_c   1.000
_cell.angle_alpha   90.00
_cell.angle_beta   90.00
_cell.angle_gamma   90.00
#
_symmetry.space_group_name_H-M   'P 1'
#
loop_
_entity.id
_entity.type
_entity.pdbx_description
1 polymer ?
#
loop_
_entity_poly.entity_id
_entity_poly.type
_entity_poly.pdbx_seq_one_letter_code
_entity_poly.pdbx_strand_id
1 'polypeptide(L)'
;MKLTVATLITILASTTAAKNVFDLSGLKAELSSGKKKRDLPGDQAPLFQEPPSNIPIYIPEGEEPQRGPTLLTSGINTNRAISVFAGYVRDDVAVSQLCNDRKKQTVVFAPSDAGIETLNLKPWQFPTPVDDSKSEEEIAATIASNADDFVKSHMIDGTVPFEALDSDNQKGALLETLNGKRIKLVNDDGDYYVNAVDGSNEWLKVESVTNVDNGAILVIDKPLVVAALV
;
A
#
# COMPACT_ATOMS: atom_id res chain seq x y z
N MET A 1 8.97 48.08 57.76
CA MET A 1 9.48 46.85 57.12
C MET A 1 8.58 46.51 55.93
N LYS A 2 9.17 46.29 54.75
CA LYS A 2 8.57 45.73 53.50
C LYS A 2 7.60 46.69 52.78
N LEU A 3 8.00 47.50 51.79
CA LEU A 3 8.60 47.25 50.48
C LEU A 3 7.75 46.36 49.55
N THR A 4 7.30 46.97 48.43
CA THR A 4 7.21 46.40 47.06
C THR A 4 6.15 45.31 46.79
N VAL A 5 5.52 45.15 45.60
CA VAL A 5 5.73 45.72 44.26
C VAL A 5 4.51 45.40 43.39
N ALA A 6 4.18 46.32 42.48
CA ALA A 6 3.26 46.12 41.37
C ALA A 6 3.95 45.28 40.27
N THR A 7 3.26 44.28 39.73
CA THR A 7 3.78 43.56 38.55
C THR A 7 2.84 43.77 37.36
N LEU A 8 3.33 44.59 36.45
CA LEU A 8 2.85 44.91 35.11
C LEU A 8 3.06 43.70 34.21
N ILE A 9 2.04 43.35 33.41
CA ILE A 9 2.12 42.30 32.39
C ILE A 9 2.87 42.87 31.17
N THR A 10 4.06 42.36 30.90
CA THR A 10 4.81 42.66 29.68
C THR A 10 4.60 41.53 28.67
N ILE A 11 3.90 41.81 27.58
CA ILE A 11 3.79 40.90 26.42
C ILE A 11 5.05 41.10 25.58
N LEU A 12 5.88 40.06 25.49
CA LEU A 12 7.06 40.03 24.64
C LEU A 12 6.65 39.56 23.23
N ALA A 13 6.63 40.48 22.26
CA ALA A 13 6.45 40.16 20.85
C ALA A 13 7.79 39.70 20.27
N SER A 14 7.94 38.40 20.02
CA SER A 14 9.11 37.83 19.36
C SER A 14 9.00 38.04 17.85
N THR A 15 9.76 38.99 17.30
CA THR A 15 9.93 39.16 15.86
C THR A 15 10.97 38.16 15.35
N THR A 16 10.52 37.07 14.71
CA THR A 16 11.38 36.17 13.95
C THR A 16 11.62 36.75 12.56
N ALA A 17 12.81 37.30 12.34
CA ALA A 17 13.27 37.70 11.02
C ALA A 17 13.58 36.43 10.19
N ALA A 18 12.79 36.19 9.15
CA ALA A 18 13.05 35.14 8.17
C ALA A 18 14.33 35.47 7.38
N LYS A 19 15.41 34.73 7.63
CA LYS A 19 16.63 34.73 6.82
C LYS A 19 16.36 33.93 5.54
N ASN A 20 15.76 34.58 4.55
CA ASN A 20 15.84 34.32 3.09
C ASN A 20 14.63 34.94 2.40
N VAL A 21 14.58 36.28 2.41
CA VAL A 21 13.71 37.03 1.51
C VAL A 21 14.54 37.30 0.26
N PHE A 22 14.27 36.56 -0.81
CA PHE A 22 14.85 36.86 -2.12
C PHE A 22 14.19 38.12 -2.67
N ASP A 23 15.00 39.15 -2.92
CA ASP A 23 14.55 40.37 -3.57
C ASP A 23 14.36 40.11 -5.08
N LEU A 24 13.10 39.92 -5.48
CA LEU A 24 12.72 39.67 -6.87
C LEU A 24 12.70 40.96 -7.73
N SER A 25 13.04 42.11 -7.15
CA SER A 25 13.04 43.39 -7.87
C SER A 25 14.13 43.47 -8.94
N GLY A 26 15.23 42.71 -8.77
CA GLY A 26 16.31 42.61 -9.76
C GLY A 26 15.92 41.79 -11.02
N LEU A 27 15.01 40.83 -10.90
CA LEU A 27 14.60 39.95 -12.01
C LEU A 27 13.66 40.64 -13.02
N LYS A 28 12.98 41.70 -12.59
CA LYS A 28 12.04 42.44 -13.46
C LYS A 28 12.75 43.40 -14.41
N ALA A 29 13.94 43.88 -14.04
CA ALA A 29 14.75 44.75 -14.90
C ALA A 29 15.33 43.98 -16.09
N GLU A 30 15.77 42.73 -15.89
CA GLU A 30 16.37 41.90 -16.96
C GLU A 30 15.35 41.32 -17.96
N LEU A 31 14.06 41.23 -17.61
CA LEU A 31 13.01 40.81 -18.54
C LEU A 31 12.52 41.94 -19.47
N SER A 32 12.79 43.21 -19.12
CA SER A 32 12.28 44.39 -19.86
C SER A 32 13.28 44.96 -20.87
N SER A 33 14.55 44.58 -20.80
CA SER A 33 15.59 44.95 -21.77
C SER A 33 15.64 43.93 -22.92
N GLY A 34 14.81 44.15 -23.94
CA GLY A 34 14.93 43.47 -25.21
C GLY A 34 16.32 43.66 -25.83
N LYS A 35 16.89 42.55 -26.34
CA LYS A 35 18.15 42.35 -27.10
C LYS A 35 19.39 41.98 -26.28
N LYS A 36 19.73 40.69 -26.25
CA LYS A 36 20.61 40.07 -27.25
C LYS A 36 20.52 38.55 -27.15
N LYS A 37 20.33 37.88 -28.29
CA LYS A 37 20.61 36.45 -28.47
C LYS A 37 22.00 36.16 -27.89
N ARG A 38 22.11 35.11 -27.08
CA ARG A 38 23.42 34.54 -26.71
C ARG A 38 24.12 34.16 -28.01
N ASP A 39 25.19 34.88 -28.33
CA ASP A 39 26.08 34.56 -29.45
C ASP A 39 26.81 33.26 -29.12
N LEU A 40 26.21 32.13 -29.50
CA LEU A 40 26.86 30.81 -29.53
C LEU A 40 27.80 30.79 -30.74
N PRO A 41 29.08 30.41 -30.58
CA PRO A 41 29.97 30.25 -31.72
C PRO A 41 29.61 28.98 -32.50
N GLY A 42 29.25 29.16 -33.78
CA GLY A 42 29.48 28.23 -34.89
C GLY A 42 28.72 26.90 -34.92
N ASP A 43 27.77 26.80 -35.87
CA ASP A 43 27.31 25.58 -36.56
C ASP A 43 27.25 24.27 -35.75
N GLN A 44 26.44 24.25 -34.70
CA GLN A 44 25.89 22.99 -34.21
C GLN A 44 24.51 22.81 -34.83
N ALA A 45 24.41 21.87 -35.78
CA ALA A 45 23.13 21.35 -36.22
C ALA A 45 22.32 20.92 -34.98
N PRO A 46 21.00 21.17 -34.94
CA PRO A 46 20.19 20.76 -33.80
C PRO A 46 20.39 19.25 -33.57
N LEU A 47 20.69 18.87 -32.32
CA LEU A 47 20.88 17.47 -31.89
C LEU A 47 19.68 16.57 -32.23
N PHE A 48 18.52 17.18 -32.48
CA PHE A 48 17.32 16.53 -32.97
C PHE A 48 16.86 17.24 -34.23
N GLN A 49 16.73 16.50 -35.34
CA GLN A 49 15.99 16.98 -36.50
C GLN A 49 14.51 17.02 -36.14
N GLU A 50 13.82 18.11 -36.48
CA GLU A 50 12.37 18.12 -36.42
C GLU A 50 11.84 17.00 -37.33
N PRO A 51 10.97 16.12 -36.83
CA PRO A 51 10.40 15.08 -37.67
C PRO A 51 9.69 15.76 -38.85
N PRO A 52 9.81 15.22 -40.08
CA PRO A 52 9.16 15.82 -41.22
C PRO A 52 7.66 15.93 -40.94
N SER A 53 7.10 17.12 -41.17
CA SER A 53 5.74 17.54 -40.80
C SER A 53 4.61 16.76 -41.50
N ASN A 54 4.94 15.65 -42.17
CA ASN A 54 4.02 14.82 -42.93
C ASN A 54 4.16 13.31 -42.62
N ILE A 55 4.78 12.95 -41.50
CA ILE A 55 4.67 11.57 -41.00
C ILE A 55 3.33 11.45 -40.26
N PRO A 56 2.37 10.64 -40.76
CA PRO A 56 1.18 10.35 -39.99
C PRO A 56 1.60 9.67 -38.68
N ILE A 57 1.16 10.21 -37.54
CA ILE A 57 1.36 9.57 -36.24
C ILE A 57 0.57 8.27 -36.27
N TYR A 58 1.27 7.16 -36.45
CA TYR A 58 0.72 5.83 -36.27
C TYR A 58 0.58 5.59 -34.77
N ILE A 59 -0.62 5.85 -34.25
CA ILE A 59 -1.02 5.31 -32.95
C ILE A 59 -1.38 3.85 -33.27
N PRO A 60 -0.57 2.85 -32.88
CA PRO A 60 -0.99 1.46 -33.03
C PRO A 60 -2.35 1.33 -32.34
N GLU A 61 -3.26 0.62 -32.97
CA GLU A 61 -4.54 0.28 -32.35
C GLU A 61 -4.21 -0.40 -31.02
N GLY A 62 -4.42 0.32 -29.91
CA GLY A 62 -4.12 -0.18 -28.58
C GLY A 62 -4.97 -1.41 -28.35
N GLU A 63 -4.42 -2.42 -27.67
CA GLU A 63 -5.24 -3.53 -27.20
C GLU A 63 -6.47 -2.96 -26.49
N GLU A 64 -7.66 -3.47 -26.83
CA GLU A 64 -8.88 -3.05 -26.14
C GLU A 64 -8.66 -3.17 -24.63
N PRO A 65 -9.08 -2.19 -23.82
CA PRO A 65 -8.90 -2.26 -22.38
C PRO A 65 -9.55 -3.54 -21.87
N GLN A 66 -8.71 -4.49 -21.46
CA GLN A 66 -9.14 -5.71 -20.80
C GLN A 66 -10.07 -5.29 -19.64
N ARG A 67 -11.35 -5.65 -19.73
CA ARG A 67 -12.33 -5.30 -18.70
C ARG A 67 -12.03 -6.09 -17.43
N GLY A 68 -11.27 -5.47 -16.54
CA GLY A 68 -11.04 -5.95 -15.18
C GLY A 68 -9.58 -6.26 -14.88
N PRO A 69 -9.24 -6.38 -13.58
CA PRO A 69 -7.93 -6.85 -13.18
C PRO A 69 -7.72 -8.27 -13.69
N THR A 70 -6.79 -8.44 -14.63
CA THR A 70 -6.44 -9.77 -15.15
C THR A 70 -5.69 -10.58 -14.10
N LEU A 71 -4.84 -9.97 -13.27
CA LEU A 71 -4.06 -10.67 -12.24
C LEU A 71 -4.32 -10.11 -10.85
N LEU A 72 -4.00 -10.91 -9.83
CA LEU A 72 -4.04 -10.52 -8.41
C LEU A 72 -3.29 -9.21 -8.18
N THR A 73 -2.11 -9.05 -8.78
CA THR A 73 -1.34 -7.79 -8.69
C THR A 73 -2.18 -6.58 -9.13
N SER A 74 -2.91 -6.68 -10.24
CA SER A 74 -3.77 -5.59 -10.72
C SER A 74 -5.00 -5.42 -9.82
N GLY A 75 -5.62 -6.53 -9.38
CA GLY A 75 -6.81 -6.50 -8.53
C GLY A 75 -6.54 -5.87 -7.17
N ILE A 76 -5.42 -6.25 -6.55
CA ILE A 76 -4.99 -5.71 -5.25
C ILE A 76 -4.67 -4.22 -5.36
N ASN A 77 -3.94 -3.80 -6.40
CA ASN A 77 -3.52 -2.40 -6.55
C ASN A 77 -4.66 -1.45 -7.00
N THR A 78 -5.72 -1.96 -7.62
CA THR A 78 -6.85 -1.14 -8.08
C THR A 78 -7.95 -0.99 -7.02
N ASN A 79 -8.01 -1.90 -6.05
CA ASN A 79 -9.02 -1.88 -5.00
C ASN A 79 -8.66 -0.85 -3.90
N ARG A 80 -9.47 0.23 -3.82
CA ARG A 80 -9.26 1.34 -2.89
C ARG A 80 -9.57 0.99 -1.43
N ALA A 81 -10.34 -0.07 -1.18
CA ALA A 81 -10.69 -0.47 0.18
C ALA A 81 -9.52 -1.14 0.92
N ILE A 82 -8.52 -1.62 0.19
CA ILE A 82 -7.39 -2.42 0.71
C ILE A 82 -6.04 -1.78 0.34
N SER A 83 -6.01 -0.46 0.18
CA SER A 83 -4.84 0.25 -0.35
C SER A 83 -3.60 0.14 0.54
N VAL A 84 -3.79 0.06 1.85
CA VAL A 84 -2.72 -0.16 2.84
C VAL A 84 -2.17 -1.58 2.73
N PHE A 85 -3.05 -2.58 2.64
CA PHE A 85 -2.66 -3.97 2.42
C PHE A 85 -1.90 -4.14 1.09
N ALA A 86 -2.39 -3.50 0.03
CA ALA A 86 -1.74 -3.48 -1.28
C ALA A 86 -0.32 -2.90 -1.24
N GLY A 87 -0.06 -1.94 -0.34
CA GLY A 87 1.27 -1.43 -0.06
C GLY A 87 2.22 -2.53 0.43
N TYR A 88 1.82 -3.26 1.48
CA TYR A 88 2.62 -4.36 2.03
C TYR A 88 2.89 -5.47 1.01
N VAL A 89 1.89 -5.83 0.20
CA VAL A 89 2.05 -6.83 -0.88
C VAL A 89 3.08 -6.40 -1.93
N ARG A 90 3.17 -5.10 -2.22
CA ARG A 90 4.11 -4.55 -3.21
C ARG A 90 5.54 -4.49 -2.67
N ASP A 91 5.68 -4.20 -1.39
CA ASP A 91 6.99 -4.09 -0.73
C ASP A 91 7.63 -5.48 -0.53
N ASP A 92 6.83 -6.55 -0.48
CA ASP A 92 7.31 -7.93 -0.49
C ASP A 92 7.52 -8.46 -1.93
N VAL A 93 8.78 -8.67 -2.30
CA VAL A 93 9.17 -9.14 -3.64
C VAL A 93 8.63 -10.55 -3.93
N ALA A 94 8.66 -11.45 -2.95
CA ALA A 94 8.25 -12.85 -3.15
C ALA A 94 6.73 -12.94 -3.32
N VAL A 95 5.97 -12.20 -2.50
CA VAL A 95 4.52 -12.14 -2.60
C VAL A 95 4.08 -11.41 -3.87
N SER A 96 4.72 -10.29 -4.22
CA SER A 96 4.41 -9.60 -5.46
C SER A 96 4.65 -10.49 -6.70
N GLN A 97 5.67 -11.35 -6.67
CA GLN A 97 5.92 -12.32 -7.74
C GLN A 97 4.84 -13.41 -7.78
N LEU A 98 4.42 -13.92 -6.61
CA LEU A 98 3.32 -14.87 -6.50
C LEU A 98 2.01 -14.31 -7.09
N CYS A 99 1.65 -13.08 -6.74
CA CYS A 99 0.46 -12.39 -7.26
C CYS A 99 0.51 -12.13 -8.77
N ASN A 100 1.70 -12.12 -9.37
CA ASN A 100 1.89 -11.91 -10.81
C ASN A 100 2.04 -13.23 -11.60
N ASP A 101 2.08 -14.38 -10.93
CA ASP A 101 2.22 -15.68 -11.58
C ASP A 101 0.84 -16.21 -12.03
N ARG A 102 0.65 -16.31 -13.35
CA ARG A 102 -0.58 -16.86 -13.96
C ARG A 102 -0.81 -18.34 -13.69
N LYS A 103 0.22 -19.09 -13.35
CA LYS A 103 0.15 -20.54 -13.16
C LYS A 103 -0.22 -20.94 -11.74
N LYS A 104 -0.08 -20.01 -10.79
CA LYS A 104 -0.42 -20.22 -9.40
C LYS A 104 -1.76 -19.60 -9.11
N GLN A 105 -2.65 -20.37 -8.48
CA GLN A 105 -3.90 -19.85 -7.97
C GLN A 105 -3.66 -19.40 -6.53
N THR A 106 -4.11 -18.21 -6.15
CA THR A 106 -3.91 -17.70 -4.79
C THR A 106 -5.16 -16.99 -4.32
N VAL A 107 -5.58 -17.28 -3.09
CA VAL A 107 -6.72 -16.61 -2.46
C VAL A 107 -6.20 -15.65 -1.40
N VAL A 108 -6.66 -14.40 -1.49
CA VAL A 108 -6.20 -13.29 -0.65
C VAL A 108 -7.35 -12.80 0.21
N PHE A 109 -7.21 -12.86 1.53
CA PHE A 109 -8.12 -12.30 2.52
C PHE A 109 -7.64 -10.92 2.92
N ALA A 110 -7.93 -9.92 2.09
CA ALA A 110 -7.37 -8.59 2.27
C ALA A 110 -8.17 -7.80 3.33
N PRO A 111 -7.57 -7.42 4.47
CA PRO A 111 -8.22 -6.55 5.41
C PRO A 111 -8.40 -5.16 4.82
N SER A 112 -9.55 -4.55 5.11
CA SER A 112 -9.83 -3.17 4.72
C SER A 112 -8.87 -2.20 5.42
N ASP A 113 -8.67 -1.03 4.81
CA ASP A 113 -7.83 0.02 5.39
C ASP A 113 -8.32 0.42 6.79
N ALA A 114 -9.64 0.53 6.96
CA ALA A 114 -10.27 0.77 8.26
C ALA A 114 -9.96 -0.37 9.25
N GLY A 115 -10.00 -1.62 8.80
CA GLY A 115 -9.65 -2.78 9.61
C GLY A 115 -8.21 -2.74 10.12
N ILE A 116 -7.26 -2.41 9.25
CA ILE A 116 -5.85 -2.28 9.63
C ILE A 116 -5.66 -1.13 10.63
N GLU A 117 -6.41 -0.03 10.49
CA GLU A 117 -6.36 1.12 11.40
C GLU A 117 -6.85 0.77 12.82
N THR A 118 -7.71 -0.23 12.99
CA THR A 118 -8.17 -0.68 14.31
C THR A 118 -7.10 -1.42 15.12
N LEU A 119 -5.99 -1.83 14.50
CA LEU A 119 -4.93 -2.55 15.18
C LEU A 119 -4.21 -1.68 16.22
N ASN A 120 -4.00 -2.23 17.42
CA ASN A 120 -3.23 -1.57 18.48
C ASN A 120 -1.76 -1.35 18.08
N LEU A 121 -1.19 -2.31 17.35
CA LEU A 121 0.18 -2.27 16.84
C LEU A 121 0.15 -2.35 15.32
N LYS A 122 1.09 -1.67 14.66
CA LYS A 122 1.19 -1.73 13.20
C LYS A 122 1.67 -3.11 12.75
N PRO A 123 1.28 -3.58 11.55
CA PRO A 123 1.70 -4.87 11.00
C PRO A 123 3.21 -5.15 11.04
N TRP A 124 4.05 -4.12 10.96
CA TRP A 124 5.51 -4.24 11.02
C TRP A 124 6.09 -4.26 12.45
N GLN A 125 5.27 -4.08 13.48
CA GLN A 125 5.66 -4.09 14.89
C GLN A 125 5.43 -5.44 15.58
N PHE A 126 4.77 -6.38 14.91
CA PHE A 126 4.47 -7.71 15.43
C PHE A 126 4.61 -8.75 14.29
N PRO A 127 4.85 -10.05 14.59
CA PRO A 127 4.88 -10.67 15.91
C PRO A 127 6.14 -10.34 16.74
N THR A 128 7.25 -9.96 16.12
CA THR A 128 8.48 -9.64 16.85
C THR A 128 8.57 -8.14 17.13
N PRO A 129 8.65 -7.67 18.38
CA PRO A 129 8.78 -6.25 18.64
C PRO A 129 10.08 -5.69 18.05
N VAL A 130 9.99 -4.51 17.46
CA VAL A 130 11.16 -3.78 16.96
C VAL A 130 11.93 -3.24 18.16
N ASP A 131 13.22 -3.56 18.22
CA ASP A 131 14.13 -3.15 19.29
C ASP A 131 15.10 -2.10 18.75
N ASP A 132 14.89 -0.85 19.18
CA ASP A 132 15.69 0.31 18.76
C ASP A 132 17.14 0.27 19.26
N SER A 133 17.51 -0.70 20.11
CA SER A 133 18.89 -0.88 20.59
C SER A 133 19.78 -1.70 19.65
N LYS A 134 19.21 -2.32 18.61
CA LYS A 134 19.91 -3.13 17.61
C LYS A 134 20.49 -2.30 16.46
N SER A 135 21.24 -2.94 15.56
CA SER A 135 21.72 -2.25 14.35
C SER A 135 20.56 -1.87 13.42
N GLU A 136 20.76 -0.84 12.59
CA GLU A 136 19.76 -0.44 11.59
C GLU A 136 19.40 -1.59 10.65
N GLU A 137 20.36 -2.45 10.30
CA GLU A 137 20.09 -3.62 9.45
C GLU A 137 19.21 -4.65 10.16
N GLU A 138 19.44 -4.91 11.45
CA GLU A 138 18.62 -5.85 12.23
C GLU A 138 17.19 -5.31 12.44
N ILE A 139 17.05 -4.01 12.66
CA ILE A 139 15.76 -3.33 12.76
C ILE A 139 15.01 -3.47 11.43
N ALA A 140 15.66 -3.15 10.31
CA ALA A 140 15.06 -3.27 8.99
C ALA A 140 14.65 -4.72 8.65
N ALA A 141 15.49 -5.70 9.01
CA ALA A 141 15.18 -7.11 8.83
C ALA A 141 13.96 -7.55 9.66
N THR A 142 13.85 -7.06 10.90
CA THR A 142 12.70 -7.35 11.78
C THR A 142 11.41 -6.75 11.22
N ILE A 143 11.45 -5.49 10.76
CA ILE A 143 10.33 -4.80 10.11
C ILE A 143 9.86 -5.58 8.87
N ALA A 144 10.81 -5.96 8.01
CA ALA A 144 10.50 -6.72 6.79
C ALA A 144 9.91 -8.09 7.11
N SER A 145 10.48 -8.83 8.08
CA SER A 145 9.98 -10.14 8.49
C SER A 145 8.58 -10.08 9.09
N ASN A 146 8.28 -9.03 9.86
CA ASN A 146 6.96 -8.82 10.46
C ASN A 146 5.91 -8.51 9.38
N ALA A 147 6.24 -7.60 8.45
CA ALA A 147 5.37 -7.26 7.33
C ALA A 147 5.10 -8.49 6.44
N ASP A 148 6.12 -9.30 6.15
CA ASP A 148 6.00 -10.56 5.42
C ASP A 148 5.07 -11.56 6.15
N ASP A 149 5.24 -11.77 7.46
CA ASP A 149 4.36 -12.65 8.25
C ASP A 149 2.90 -12.17 8.20
N PHE A 150 2.70 -10.85 8.31
CA PHE A 150 1.38 -10.25 8.21
C PHE A 150 0.75 -10.53 6.84
N VAL A 151 1.44 -10.24 5.74
CA VAL A 151 0.90 -10.48 4.40
C VAL A 151 0.62 -11.96 4.15
N LYS A 152 1.57 -12.84 4.48
CA LYS A 152 1.43 -14.29 4.31
C LYS A 152 0.32 -14.90 5.15
N SER A 153 -0.01 -14.32 6.31
CA SER A 153 -1.16 -14.74 7.12
C SER A 153 -2.52 -14.49 6.47
N HIS A 154 -2.57 -13.68 5.41
CA HIS A 154 -3.78 -13.33 4.69
C HIS A 154 -3.85 -13.99 3.31
N MET A 155 -2.94 -14.91 3.00
CA MET A 155 -2.83 -15.50 1.66
C MET A 155 -2.77 -17.01 1.74
N ILE A 156 -3.40 -17.66 0.77
CA ILE A 156 -3.43 -19.12 0.61
C ILE A 156 -2.93 -19.45 -0.78
N ASP A 157 -1.97 -20.37 -0.87
CA ASP A 157 -1.58 -20.96 -2.14
C ASP A 157 -2.56 -22.06 -2.53
N GLY A 158 -3.03 -22.01 -3.78
CA GLY A 158 -3.97 -22.97 -4.35
C GLY A 158 -5.41 -22.46 -4.45
N THR A 159 -6.29 -23.38 -4.82
CA THR A 159 -7.72 -23.15 -4.98
C THR A 159 -8.47 -23.50 -3.71
N VAL A 160 -9.42 -22.64 -3.35
CA VAL A 160 -10.40 -22.96 -2.31
C VAL A 160 -11.43 -23.93 -2.89
N PRO A 161 -11.73 -25.05 -2.23
CA PRO A 161 -12.78 -25.97 -2.67
C PRO A 161 -14.15 -25.36 -2.34
N PHE A 162 -14.62 -24.41 -3.16
CA PHE A 162 -15.89 -23.71 -2.93
C PHE A 162 -17.09 -24.67 -2.82
N GLU A 163 -17.04 -25.81 -3.52
CA GLU A 163 -18.05 -26.89 -3.42
C GLU A 163 -18.11 -27.53 -2.02
N ALA A 164 -17.02 -27.48 -1.25
CA ALA A 164 -16.98 -27.98 0.11
C ALA A 164 -17.44 -26.93 1.15
N LEU A 165 -17.76 -25.71 0.72
CA LEU A 165 -18.19 -24.63 1.62
C LEU A 165 -19.69 -24.65 1.91
N ASP A 166 -20.46 -25.50 1.22
CA ASP A 166 -21.92 -25.50 1.26
C ASP A 166 -22.49 -25.89 2.64
N SER A 167 -23.50 -25.15 3.08
CA SER A 167 -23.97 -25.12 4.47
C SER A 167 -24.60 -26.45 4.94
N ASP A 168 -25.10 -27.25 3.99
CA ASP A 168 -25.80 -28.52 4.24
C ASP A 168 -24.95 -29.57 4.97
N ASN A 169 -23.61 -29.43 4.95
CA ASN A 169 -22.68 -30.34 5.63
C ASN A 169 -21.98 -29.75 6.86
N GLN A 170 -22.27 -28.50 7.29
CA GLN A 170 -21.64 -27.79 8.41
C GLN A 170 -20.09 -27.74 8.40
N LYS A 171 -19.45 -28.12 7.30
CA LYS A 171 -18.01 -28.32 7.23
C LYS A 171 -17.40 -27.34 6.24
N GLY A 172 -17.22 -26.10 6.68
CA GLY A 172 -16.35 -25.16 5.97
C GLY A 172 -14.95 -25.74 5.69
N ALA A 173 -14.22 -25.09 4.79
CA ALA A 173 -12.86 -25.48 4.45
C ALA A 173 -11.89 -25.00 5.53
N LEU A 174 -11.13 -25.93 6.12
CA LEU A 174 -9.93 -25.61 6.88
C LEU A 174 -8.78 -25.47 5.90
N LEU A 175 -8.13 -24.31 5.90
CA LEU A 175 -7.08 -23.96 4.96
C LEU A 175 -5.84 -23.49 5.71
N GLU A 176 -4.68 -23.66 5.09
CA GLU A 176 -3.39 -23.21 5.61
C GLU A 176 -2.91 -22.01 4.80
N THR A 177 -2.48 -20.96 5.49
CA THR A 177 -1.96 -19.72 4.89
C THR A 177 -0.48 -19.87 4.55
N LEU A 178 0.09 -18.94 3.79
CA LEU A 178 1.49 -18.99 3.34
C LEU A 178 2.51 -19.00 4.49
N ASN A 179 2.14 -18.53 5.68
CA ASN A 179 2.96 -18.59 6.89
C ASN A 179 2.62 -19.79 7.81
N GLY A 180 1.82 -20.75 7.33
CA GLY A 180 1.49 -21.97 8.08
C GLY A 180 0.40 -21.80 9.15
N LYS A 181 -0.26 -20.64 9.24
CA LYS A 181 -1.40 -20.43 10.14
C LYS A 181 -2.66 -21.03 9.52
N ARG A 182 -3.59 -21.50 10.35
CA ARG A 182 -4.84 -22.10 9.86
C ARG A 182 -5.98 -21.11 9.91
N ILE A 183 -6.79 -21.14 8.86
CA ILE A 183 -8.06 -20.40 8.80
C ILE A 183 -9.19 -21.33 8.41
N LYS A 184 -10.40 -21.01 8.85
CA LYS A 184 -11.62 -21.71 8.47
C LYS A 184 -12.49 -20.78 7.65
N LEU A 185 -12.85 -21.19 6.45
CA LEU A 185 -13.77 -20.49 5.56
C LEU A 185 -15.09 -21.26 5.49
N VAL A 186 -16.22 -20.58 5.62
CA VAL A 186 -17.56 -21.16 5.44
C VAL A 186 -18.36 -20.32 4.45
N ASN A 187 -19.30 -20.95 3.74
CA ASN A 187 -20.39 -20.26 3.07
C ASN A 187 -21.68 -20.53 3.87
N ASP A 188 -22.37 -19.47 4.25
CA ASP A 188 -23.63 -19.51 4.97
C ASP A 188 -24.65 -18.67 4.19
N ASP A 189 -25.63 -19.35 3.57
CA ASP A 189 -26.69 -18.74 2.75
C ASP A 189 -26.18 -17.76 1.68
N GLY A 190 -25.05 -18.09 1.03
CA GLY A 190 -24.44 -17.28 -0.02
C GLY A 190 -23.45 -16.21 0.48
N ASP A 191 -23.39 -15.95 1.78
CA ASP A 191 -22.38 -15.10 2.39
C ASP A 191 -21.15 -15.92 2.81
N TYR A 192 -19.94 -15.36 2.65
CA TYR A 192 -18.71 -16.00 3.11
C TYR A 192 -18.27 -15.45 4.47
N TYR A 193 -17.83 -16.35 5.35
CA TYR A 193 -17.23 -15.98 6.62
C TYR A 193 -15.89 -16.69 6.83
N VAL A 194 -14.91 -15.97 7.33
CA VAL A 194 -13.56 -16.48 7.61
C VAL A 194 -13.24 -16.35 9.09
N ASN A 195 -12.55 -17.33 9.64
CA ASN A 195 -12.08 -17.35 11.01
C ASN A 195 -10.61 -17.75 11.06
N ALA A 196 -9.79 -16.96 11.73
CA ALA A 196 -8.38 -17.28 11.96
C ALA A 196 -8.25 -18.19 13.19
N VAL A 197 -8.07 -19.49 12.97
CA VAL A 197 -8.00 -20.51 14.04
C VAL A 197 -6.79 -20.26 14.95
N ASP A 198 -5.66 -19.86 14.35
CA ASP A 198 -4.41 -19.57 15.05
C ASP A 198 -4.20 -18.04 15.22
N GLY A 199 -5.27 -17.23 15.12
CA GLY A 199 -5.22 -15.76 15.11
C GLY A 199 -6.27 -15.11 16.00
N SER A 200 -7.06 -14.19 15.44
CA SER A 200 -8.11 -13.46 16.18
C SER A 200 -9.20 -14.37 16.76
N ASN A 201 -9.40 -15.56 16.18
CA ASN A 201 -10.48 -16.49 16.51
C ASN A 201 -11.89 -15.87 16.44
N GLU A 202 -12.03 -14.75 15.72
CA GLU A 202 -13.30 -14.08 15.42
C GLU A 202 -13.82 -14.55 14.05
N TRP A 203 -15.13 -14.68 13.89
CA TRP A 203 -15.74 -14.89 12.56
C TRP A 203 -15.93 -13.54 11.88
N LEU A 204 -15.24 -13.34 10.76
CA LEU A 204 -15.28 -12.14 9.95
C LEU A 204 -16.12 -12.40 8.71
N LYS A 205 -17.08 -11.51 8.44
CA LYS A 205 -17.84 -11.55 7.19
C LYS A 205 -16.97 -11.01 6.06
N VAL A 206 -17.01 -11.70 4.92
CA VAL A 206 -16.38 -11.20 3.70
C VAL A 206 -17.29 -10.14 3.08
N GLU A 207 -16.80 -8.92 2.98
CA GLU A 207 -17.55 -7.76 2.49
C GLU A 207 -17.70 -7.76 0.97
N SER A 208 -16.68 -8.24 0.26
CA SER A 208 -16.70 -8.35 -1.19
C SER A 208 -15.74 -9.41 -1.69
N VAL A 209 -16.07 -9.99 -2.85
CA VAL A 209 -15.24 -10.98 -3.55
C VAL A 209 -14.95 -10.48 -4.96
N THR A 210 -13.67 -10.37 -5.29
CA THR A 210 -13.20 -10.05 -6.65
C THR A 210 -12.45 -11.25 -7.21
N ASN A 211 -12.97 -11.86 -8.27
CA ASN A 211 -12.26 -12.92 -8.99
C ASN A 211 -11.30 -12.32 -10.02
N VAL A 212 -10.12 -12.93 -10.17
CA VAL A 212 -9.06 -12.56 -11.14
C VAL A 212 -8.52 -13.83 -11.80
N ASP A 213 -7.73 -13.72 -12.88
CA ASP A 213 -7.30 -14.90 -13.67
C ASP A 213 -6.52 -15.92 -12.81
N ASN A 214 -5.75 -15.44 -11.83
CA ASN A 214 -4.88 -16.25 -10.99
C ASN A 214 -5.35 -16.34 -9.52
N GLY A 215 -6.65 -16.12 -9.25
CA GLY A 215 -7.20 -16.35 -7.93
C GLY A 215 -8.39 -15.47 -7.56
N ALA A 216 -8.50 -15.16 -6.27
CA ALA A 216 -9.60 -14.33 -5.74
C ALA A 216 -9.13 -13.43 -4.59
N ILE A 217 -9.75 -12.25 -4.50
CA ILE A 217 -9.53 -11.27 -3.43
C ILE A 217 -10.83 -11.17 -2.64
N LEU A 218 -10.78 -11.55 -1.38
CA LEU A 218 -11.88 -11.49 -0.42
C LEU A 218 -11.56 -10.35 0.55
N VAL A 219 -12.37 -9.30 0.56
CA VAL A 219 -12.19 -8.17 1.47
C VAL A 219 -12.85 -8.47 2.80
N ILE A 220 -12.15 -8.23 3.90
CA ILE A 220 -12.63 -8.42 5.27
C ILE A 220 -12.50 -7.15 6.08
N ASP A 221 -13.37 -6.96 7.06
CA ASP A 221 -13.45 -5.75 7.88
C ASP A 221 -12.33 -5.64 8.92
N LYS A 222 -11.69 -6.75 9.29
CA LYS A 222 -10.59 -6.82 10.25
C LYS A 222 -9.45 -7.74 9.79
N PRO A 223 -8.21 -7.52 10.24
CA PRO A 223 -7.11 -8.46 10.00
C PRO A 223 -7.31 -9.82 10.66
N LEU A 224 -6.86 -10.89 10.00
CA LEU A 224 -6.89 -12.27 10.52
C LEU A 224 -5.93 -12.47 11.70
N VAL A 225 -4.86 -11.67 11.73
CA VAL A 225 -3.87 -11.66 12.80
C VAL A 225 -3.95 -10.37 13.60
N VAL A 226 -3.92 -10.50 14.91
CA VAL A 226 -3.85 -9.39 15.86
C VAL A 226 -2.62 -9.58 16.74
N ALA A 227 -2.03 -8.48 17.18
CA ALA A 227 -0.94 -8.56 18.15
C ALA A 227 -1.46 -9.22 19.44
N ALA A 228 -0.79 -10.27 19.89
CA ALA A 228 -1.06 -10.84 21.20
C ALA A 228 -0.75 -9.76 22.25
N LEU A 229 -1.74 -9.45 23.10
CA LEU A 229 -1.49 -8.67 24.31
C LEU A 229 -0.61 -9.53 25.22
N VAL A 230 0.68 -9.19 25.28
CA VAL A 230 1.64 -9.76 26.24
C VAL A 230 1.38 -9.17 27.62
#